data_AF-A0A6G4V633-F1
#
_entry.id   AF-A0A6G4V633-F1
#
_cell.length_a   1.000
_cell.length_b   1.000
_cell.length_c   1.000
_cell.angle_alpha   90.00
_cell.angle_beta   90.00
_cell.angle_gamma   90.00
#
_symmetry.space_group_name_H-M   'P 1'
#
loop_
_entity.id
_entity.type
_entity.pdbx_description
1 polymer ?
#
loop_
_entity_poly.entity_id
_entity_poly.type
_entity_poly.pdbx_seq_one_letter_code
_entity_poly.pdbx_strand_id
1 'polypeptide(L)'
;MFEIRIICDPAESDRVNQALSQAFTVGPVRQHPTRDGKRQRLYVTADHRPELKSWPEPEEAYALAPSIISEIGWTARTVADRPSYDGSSREFWLRKAALLDRIALSDEADSSTRDAAELASRAAHRLMDLDDVHGSCEPRAYVRQQYAHWAKNQ
;
A
#
# COMPACT_ATOMS: atom_id res chain seq x y z
N MET A 1 -0.08 4.25 23.25
CA MET A 1 -0.82 5.42 23.74
C MET A 1 0.11 6.61 23.91
N PHE A 2 -0.23 7.73 23.29
CA PHE A 2 0.46 9.01 23.40
C PHE A 2 -0.56 10.17 23.40
N GLU A 3 -0.12 11.36 23.82
CA GLU A 3 -0.97 12.56 23.81
C GLU A 3 -0.58 13.51 22.68
N ILE A 4 -1.58 14.01 21.95
CA ILE A 4 -1.44 15.05 20.93
C ILE A 4 -2.07 16.33 21.48
N ARG A 5 -1.32 17.45 21.40
CA ARG A 5 -1.76 18.77 21.84
C ARG A 5 -1.64 19.75 20.68
N ILE A 6 -2.76 20.34 20.27
CA ILE A 6 -2.82 21.24 19.11
C ILE A 6 -3.38 22.58 19.56
N ILE A 7 -2.82 23.66 19.04
CA ILE A 7 -3.41 25.00 19.12
C ILE A 7 -3.83 25.39 17.71
N CYS A 8 -5.12 25.54 17.48
CA CYS A 8 -5.68 25.88 16.17
C CYS A 8 -6.69 27.03 16.29
N ASP A 9 -7.05 27.60 15.13
CA ASP A 9 -8.22 28.47 15.04
C ASP A 9 -9.49 27.67 15.40
N PRO A 10 -10.46 28.24 16.14
CA PRO A 10 -11.71 27.55 16.46
C PRO A 10 -12.45 27.02 15.24
N ALA A 11 -12.35 27.69 14.08
CA ALA A 11 -12.99 27.24 12.84
C ALA A 11 -12.36 25.98 12.23
N GLU A 12 -11.09 25.69 12.56
CA GLU A 12 -10.37 24.52 12.05
C GLU A 12 -10.48 23.30 12.98
N SER A 13 -11.08 23.44 14.17
CA SER A 13 -11.11 22.38 15.18
C SER A 13 -11.73 21.07 14.68
N ASP A 14 -12.82 21.14 13.93
CA ASP A 14 -13.49 19.95 13.39
C ASP A 14 -12.65 19.25 12.32
N ARG A 15 -12.01 20.03 11.44
CA ARG A 15 -11.13 19.51 10.39
C ARG A 15 -9.91 18.82 11.00
N VAL A 16 -9.30 19.45 12.00
CA VAL A 16 -8.16 18.87 12.74
C VAL A 16 -8.59 17.57 13.42
N ASN A 17 -9.74 17.55 14.10
CA ASN A 17 -10.25 16.35 14.75
C ASN A 17 -10.51 15.20 13.75
N GLN A 18 -11.10 15.52 12.60
CA GLN A 18 -11.36 14.54 11.54
C GLN A 18 -10.04 13.94 11.01
N ALA A 19 -9.04 14.77 10.72
CA ALA A 19 -7.74 14.31 10.25
C ALA A 19 -7.04 13.42 11.28
N LEU A 20 -7.06 13.79 12.57
CA LEU A 20 -6.51 12.96 13.64
C LEU A 20 -7.23 11.62 13.76
N SER A 21 -8.56 11.63 13.65
CA SER A 21 -9.38 10.41 13.73
C SER A 21 -9.14 9.48 12.53
N GLN A 22 -8.72 10.01 11.37
CA GLN A 22 -8.33 9.22 10.22
C GLN A 22 -6.94 8.58 10.38
N ALA A 23 -6.00 9.29 11.00
CA ALA A 23 -4.63 8.82 11.18
C ALA A 23 -4.48 7.85 12.38
N PHE A 24 -5.20 8.11 13.47
CA PHE A 24 -5.01 7.43 14.75
C PHE A 24 -6.33 6.83 15.27
N THR A 25 -6.20 5.92 16.22
CA THR A 25 -7.32 5.59 17.10
C THR A 25 -7.34 6.66 18.18
N VAL A 26 -8.28 7.59 18.10
CA VAL A 26 -8.34 8.72 19.04
C VAL A 26 -9.41 8.48 20.11
N GLY A 27 -9.09 8.88 21.34
CA GLY A 27 -10.07 9.05 22.40
C GLY A 27 -10.85 10.36 22.28
N PRO A 28 -11.75 10.64 23.23
CA PRO A 28 -12.52 11.89 23.25
C PRO A 28 -11.62 13.13 23.24
N VAL A 29 -11.92 14.09 22.36
CA VAL A 29 -11.18 15.35 22.28
C VAL A 29 -11.66 16.33 23.35
N ARG A 30 -10.71 16.82 24.15
CA ARG A 30 -10.97 17.90 25.12
C ARG A 30 -10.56 19.23 24.53
N GLN A 31 -11.47 20.20 24.54
CA GLN A 31 -11.26 21.52 23.97
C GLN A 31 -11.21 22.58 25.08
N HIS A 32 -10.22 23.47 25.02
CA HIS A 32 -10.10 24.61 25.92
C HIS A 32 -9.70 25.87 25.16
N PRO A 33 -10.28 27.04 25.44
CA PRO A 33 -9.80 28.29 24.85
C PRO A 33 -8.37 28.59 25.35
N THR A 34 -7.55 29.21 24.50
CA THR A 34 -6.28 29.80 24.92
C THR A 34 -6.51 31.03 25.80
N ARG A 35 -5.49 31.46 26.53
CA ARG A 35 -5.58 32.61 27.44
C ARG A 35 -6.00 33.91 26.72
N ASP A 36 -5.67 34.07 25.44
CA ASP A 36 -6.06 35.20 24.60
C ASP A 36 -7.49 35.07 24.02
N GLY A 37 -8.17 33.93 24.21
CA GLY A 37 -9.52 33.65 23.71
C GLY A 37 -9.63 33.50 22.19
N LYS A 38 -8.53 33.66 21.45
CA LYS A 38 -8.54 33.68 19.98
C LYS A 38 -8.34 32.31 19.34
N ARG A 39 -7.78 31.36 20.08
CA ARG A 39 -7.44 30.02 19.60
C ARG A 39 -8.01 28.96 20.52
N GLN A 40 -8.16 27.75 19.99
CA GLN A 40 -8.52 26.59 20.77
C GLN A 40 -7.33 25.67 20.97
N ARG A 41 -7.25 25.09 22.16
CA ARG A 41 -6.37 23.99 22.54
C ARG A 41 -7.16 22.70 22.48
N LEU A 42 -6.72 21.78 21.64
CA LEU A 42 -7.24 20.42 21.56
C LEU A 42 -6.27 19.48 22.28
N TYR A 43 -6.80 18.70 23.21
CA TYR A 43 -6.06 17.63 23.89
C TYR A 43 -6.68 16.30 23.48
N VAL A 44 -5.88 15.47 22.82
CA VAL A 44 -6.32 14.19 22.25
C VAL A 44 -5.42 13.08 22.78
N THR A 45 -6.00 12.06 23.37
CA THR A 45 -5.31 10.79 23.60
C THR A 45 -5.37 10.00 22.30
N ALA A 46 -4.24 9.53 21.82
CA ALA A 46 -4.14 8.77 20.59
C ALA A 46 -3.40 7.45 20.83
N ASP A 47 -3.86 6.43 20.14
CA ASP A 47 -3.13 5.19 19.92
C ASP A 47 -2.81 5.08 18.44
N HIS A 48 -1.69 4.42 18.14
CA HIS A 48 -1.45 3.97 16.78
C HIS A 48 -2.65 3.14 16.36
N ARG A 49 -3.18 3.40 15.16
CA ARG A 49 -4.02 2.40 14.53
C ARG A 49 -3.18 1.13 14.44
N PRO A 50 -3.75 -0.06 14.72
CA PRO A 50 -3.04 -1.29 14.40
C PRO A 50 -2.60 -1.15 12.96
N GLU A 51 -1.29 -1.30 12.71
CA GLU A 51 -0.74 -1.21 11.37
C GLU A 51 -1.63 -2.03 10.46
N LEU A 52 -2.11 -1.40 9.38
CA LEU A 52 -2.88 -2.04 8.32
C LEU A 52 -2.32 -3.45 8.16
N LYS A 53 -3.11 -4.46 8.54
CA LYS A 53 -2.80 -5.89 8.57
C LYS A 53 -1.39 -6.19 8.08
N SER A 54 -0.52 -6.67 8.99
CA SER A 54 0.76 -7.32 8.64
C SER A 54 0.69 -7.84 7.22
N TRP A 55 1.45 -7.22 6.32
CA TRP A 55 1.39 -7.53 4.90
C TRP A 55 1.42 -9.05 4.72
N PRO A 56 0.59 -9.63 3.84
CA PRO A 56 0.56 -11.08 3.71
C PRO A 56 1.96 -11.57 3.37
N GLU A 57 2.38 -12.62 4.07
CA GLU A 57 3.62 -13.29 3.74
C GLU A 57 3.57 -13.74 2.29
N PRO A 58 4.71 -13.80 1.56
CA PRO A 58 4.70 -14.15 0.15
C PRO A 58 4.01 -15.48 -0.14
N GLU A 59 4.17 -16.44 0.77
CA GLU A 59 3.54 -17.76 0.72
C GLU A 59 2.01 -17.67 0.78
N GLU A 60 1.47 -16.81 1.64
CA GLU A 60 0.03 -16.58 1.74
C GLU A 60 -0.49 -15.83 0.50
N ALA A 61 0.22 -14.78 0.08
CA ALA A 61 -0.19 -13.94 -1.04
C ALA A 61 -0.28 -14.70 -2.36
N TYR A 62 0.64 -15.65 -2.58
CA TYR A 62 0.73 -16.40 -3.83
C TYR A 62 0.22 -17.84 -3.75
N ALA A 63 -0.44 -18.24 -2.66
CA ALA A 63 -0.98 -19.59 -2.47
C ALA A 63 -1.92 -20.04 -3.61
N LEU A 64 -2.68 -19.10 -4.18
CA LEU A 64 -3.61 -19.35 -5.29
C LEU A 64 -3.01 -19.00 -6.67
N ALA A 65 -1.73 -18.64 -6.73
CA ALA A 65 -1.12 -18.19 -7.97
C ALA A 65 -0.84 -19.37 -8.92
N PRO A 66 -1.09 -19.22 -10.23
CA PRO A 66 -0.66 -20.21 -11.23
C PRO A 66 0.87 -20.41 -11.22
N SER A 67 1.36 -21.47 -11.86
CA SER A 67 2.81 -21.69 -11.95
C SER A 67 3.52 -20.53 -12.66
N ILE A 68 4.79 -20.28 -12.28
CA ILE A 68 5.62 -19.22 -12.88
C ILE A 68 5.67 -19.36 -14.41
N ILE A 69 5.84 -20.57 -14.92
CA ILE A 69 5.90 -20.85 -16.36
C ILE A 69 4.59 -20.47 -17.07
N SER A 70 3.45 -20.80 -16.47
CA SER A 70 2.13 -20.45 -17.03
C SER A 70 1.92 -18.93 -17.07
N GLU A 71 2.33 -18.21 -16.02
CA GLU A 71 2.25 -16.74 -15.97
C GLU A 71 3.23 -16.07 -16.95
N ILE A 72 4.43 -16.63 -17.17
CA ILE A 72 5.33 -16.16 -18.24
C ILE A 72 4.63 -16.28 -19.59
N GLY A 73 4.03 -17.43 -19.89
CA GLY A 73 3.29 -17.65 -21.14
C GLY A 73 2.07 -16.74 -21.30
N TRP A 74 1.37 -16.43 -20.20
CA TRP A 74 0.24 -15.49 -20.22
C TRP A 74 0.72 -14.05 -20.47
N THR A 75 1.68 -13.56 -19.69
CA THR A 75 2.20 -12.19 -19.81
C THR A 75 2.81 -11.92 -21.18
N ALA A 76 3.57 -12.86 -21.74
CA ALA A 76 4.16 -12.74 -23.07
C ALA A 76 3.10 -12.64 -24.17
N ARG A 77 2.06 -13.49 -24.13
CA ARG A 77 0.94 -13.43 -25.09
C ARG A 77 0.17 -12.13 -25.00
N THR A 78 -0.16 -11.68 -23.78
CA THR A 78 -0.89 -10.41 -23.58
C THR A 78 -0.15 -9.20 -24.18
N VAL A 79 1.18 -9.17 -24.09
CA VAL A 79 2.00 -8.12 -24.73
C VAL A 79 2.03 -8.28 -26.25
N ALA A 80 2.16 -9.51 -26.76
CA ALA A 80 2.18 -9.77 -28.20
C ALA A 80 0.85 -9.37 -28.88
N ASP A 81 -0.27 -9.62 -28.21
CA ASP A 81 -1.61 -9.34 -28.71
C ASP A 81 -2.00 -7.85 -28.60
N ARG A 82 -1.31 -7.09 -27.74
CA ARG A 82 -1.57 -5.66 -27.51
C ARG A 82 -0.25 -4.86 -27.46
N PRO A 83 0.29 -4.48 -28.62
CA PRO A 83 1.61 -3.85 -28.70
C PRO A 83 1.67 -2.42 -28.13
N SER A 84 0.53 -1.75 -27.93
CA SER A 84 0.51 -0.42 -27.32
C SER A 84 0.43 -0.51 -25.79
N TYR A 85 1.48 0.00 -25.14
CA TYR A 85 1.65 -0.01 -23.68
C TYR A 85 0.64 0.89 -22.94
N ASP A 86 -0.04 1.77 -23.67
CA ASP A 86 -1.02 2.73 -23.19
C ASP A 86 -2.38 2.11 -22.81
N GLY A 87 -2.62 0.84 -23.17
CA GLY A 87 -3.88 0.13 -22.94
C GLY A 87 -3.80 -1.13 -22.06
N SER A 88 -2.64 -1.41 -21.44
CA SER A 88 -2.50 -2.60 -20.58
C SER A 88 -3.37 -2.45 -19.32
N SER A 89 -4.28 -3.40 -19.11
CA SER A 89 -5.21 -3.37 -17.98
C SER A 89 -4.46 -3.40 -16.63
N ARG A 90 -5.07 -2.82 -15.59
CA ARG A 90 -4.56 -2.93 -14.21
C ARG A 90 -4.26 -4.39 -13.83
N GLU A 91 -5.10 -5.33 -14.27
CA GLU A 91 -4.88 -6.77 -14.06
C GLU A 91 -3.56 -7.26 -14.67
N PHE A 92 -3.24 -6.84 -15.90
CA PHE A 92 -1.96 -7.19 -16.52
C PHE A 92 -0.77 -6.72 -15.67
N TRP A 93 -0.83 -5.48 -15.18
CA TRP A 93 0.22 -4.94 -14.32
C TRP A 93 0.31 -5.65 -12.98
N LEU A 94 -0.83 -5.97 -12.36
CA LEU A 94 -0.88 -6.73 -11.13
C LEU A 94 -0.26 -8.12 -11.29
N ARG A 95 -0.66 -8.86 -12.33
CA ARG A 95 -0.13 -10.22 -12.60
C ARG A 95 1.34 -10.20 -12.98
N LYS A 96 1.77 -9.22 -13.78
CA LYS A 96 3.18 -9.04 -14.15
C LYS A 96 4.05 -8.70 -12.92
N ALA A 97 3.58 -7.79 -12.06
CA ALA A 97 4.31 -7.45 -10.83
C ALA A 97 4.40 -8.63 -9.87
N ALA A 98 3.29 -9.38 -9.68
CA ALA A 98 3.27 -10.60 -8.86
C ALA A 98 4.20 -11.70 -9.42
N LEU A 99 4.25 -11.89 -10.74
CA LEU A 99 5.17 -12.83 -11.38
C LEU A 99 6.63 -12.46 -11.08
N LEU A 100 7.00 -11.20 -11.28
CA LEU A 100 8.37 -10.74 -11.04
C LEU A 100 8.77 -10.82 -9.56
N ASP A 101 7.85 -10.51 -8.64
CA ASP A 101 8.11 -10.68 -7.20
C ASP A 101 8.34 -12.15 -6.83
N ARG A 102 7.60 -13.09 -7.43
CA ARG A 102 7.81 -14.53 -7.21
C ARG A 102 9.14 -15.02 -7.76
N ILE A 103 9.57 -14.53 -8.94
CA ILE A 103 10.89 -14.84 -9.48
C ILE A 103 11.98 -14.27 -8.55
N ALA A 104 11.83 -13.02 -8.10
CA ALA A 104 12.76 -12.41 -7.16
C ALA A 104 12.90 -13.20 -5.85
N LEU A 105 11.81 -13.70 -5.29
CA LEU A 105 11.83 -14.54 -4.08
C LEU A 105 12.57 -15.87 -4.30
N SER A 106 12.43 -16.48 -5.48
CA SER A 106 13.19 -17.68 -5.84
C SER A 106 14.69 -17.37 -6.00
N ASP A 107 15.04 -16.29 -6.70
CA ASP A 107 16.44 -15.89 -6.90
C ASP A 107 17.13 -15.53 -5.56
N GLU A 108 16.41 -14.84 -4.66
CA GLU A 108 16.85 -14.50 -3.30
C GLU A 108 17.11 -15.76 -2.46
N ALA A 109 16.25 -16.78 -2.57
CA ALA A 109 16.44 -18.06 -1.89
C ALA A 109 17.66 -18.83 -2.42
N ASP A 110 17.91 -18.74 -3.73
CA ASP A 110 19.04 -19.40 -4.40
C ASP A 110 20.35 -18.59 -4.32
N SER A 111 20.35 -17.46 -3.59
CA SER A 111 21.49 -16.53 -3.43
C SER A 111 22.08 -16.00 -4.76
N SER A 112 21.28 -16.04 -5.82
CA SER A 112 21.65 -15.57 -7.15
C SER A 112 21.21 -14.11 -7.38
N THR A 113 21.83 -13.46 -8.36
CA THR A 113 21.71 -12.05 -8.80
C THR A 113 20.50 -11.21 -8.35
N ARG A 114 20.74 -9.96 -7.92
CA ARG A 114 19.74 -8.97 -7.45
C ARG A 114 18.82 -8.38 -8.53
N ASP A 115 19.03 -8.74 -9.80
CA ASP A 115 18.36 -8.10 -10.93
C ASP A 115 16.84 -8.35 -10.92
N ALA A 116 16.41 -9.54 -10.51
CA ALA A 116 14.99 -9.88 -10.38
C ALA A 116 14.28 -9.03 -9.31
N ALA A 117 14.92 -8.79 -8.16
CA ALA A 117 14.36 -7.97 -7.09
C ALA A 117 14.18 -6.50 -7.50
N GLU A 118 15.12 -5.97 -8.28
CA GLU A 118 15.00 -4.62 -8.84
C GLU A 118 13.86 -4.53 -9.85
N LEU A 119 13.73 -5.52 -10.75
CA LEU A 119 12.65 -5.60 -11.72
C LEU A 119 11.27 -5.74 -11.05
N ALA A 120 11.17 -6.56 -9.99
CA ALA A 120 9.98 -6.70 -9.18
C ALA A 120 9.58 -5.36 -8.55
N SER A 121 10.54 -4.65 -7.96
CA SER A 121 10.32 -3.33 -7.38
C SER A 121 9.86 -2.31 -8.42
N ARG A 122 10.44 -2.29 -9.61
CA ARG A 122 10.00 -1.39 -10.70
C ARG A 122 8.58 -1.70 -11.18
N ALA A 123 8.24 -2.98 -11.32
CA ALA A 123 6.89 -3.38 -11.70
C ALA A 123 5.86 -3.05 -10.62
N ALA A 124 6.23 -3.17 -9.34
CA ALA A 124 5.40 -2.77 -8.22
C ALA A 124 5.11 -1.27 -8.21
N HIS A 125 6.13 -0.42 -8.40
CA HIS A 125 5.91 1.02 -8.53
C HIS A 125 4.96 1.34 -9.70
N ARG A 126 5.11 0.65 -10.84
CA ARG A 126 4.21 0.87 -11.97
C ARG A 126 2.75 0.55 -11.65
N LEU A 127 2.49 -0.47 -10.83
CA LEU A 127 1.14 -0.76 -10.34
C LEU A 127 0.65 0.33 -9.38
N MET A 128 1.50 0.77 -8.44
CA MET A 128 1.16 1.85 -7.51
C MET A 128 0.82 3.17 -8.23
N ASP A 129 1.59 3.51 -9.27
CA ASP A 129 1.33 4.68 -10.11
C ASP A 129 -0.05 4.59 -10.81
N LEU A 130 -0.43 3.40 -11.27
CA LEU A 130 -1.76 3.16 -11.88
C LEU A 130 -2.90 3.28 -10.86
N ASP A 131 -2.62 2.95 -9.60
CA ASP A 131 -3.57 3.00 -8.50
C ASP A 131 -3.56 4.34 -7.76
N ASP A 132 -2.80 5.33 -8.26
CA ASP A 132 -2.62 6.67 -7.66
C ASP A 132 -2.12 6.61 -6.20
N VAL A 133 -1.39 5.55 -5.84
CA VAL A 133 -0.87 5.33 -4.49
C VAL A 133 0.46 6.06 -4.31
N HIS A 134 0.39 7.19 -3.61
CA HIS A 134 1.54 8.03 -3.30
C HIS A 134 1.85 7.96 -1.80
N GLY A 135 2.85 7.18 -1.39
CA GLY A 135 3.23 7.03 0.01
C GLY A 135 4.42 6.10 0.26
N SER A 136 4.88 6.00 1.51
CA SER A 136 6.03 5.17 1.94
C SER A 136 5.69 3.68 2.08
N CYS A 137 4.77 3.16 1.27
CA CYS A 137 4.47 1.72 1.27
C CYS A 137 5.63 0.95 0.65
N GLU A 138 5.94 -0.22 1.21
CA GLU A 138 6.90 -1.13 0.57
C GLU A 138 6.25 -1.67 -0.73
N PRO A 139 6.84 -1.41 -1.91
CA PRO A 139 6.18 -1.70 -3.19
C PRO A 139 5.83 -3.18 -3.38
N ARG A 140 6.71 -4.11 -2.99
CA ARG A 140 6.46 -5.56 -3.20
C ARG A 140 5.36 -6.07 -2.27
N ALA A 141 5.30 -5.58 -1.04
CA ALA A 141 4.25 -5.87 -0.08
C ALA A 141 2.88 -5.34 -0.55
N TYR A 142 2.86 -4.16 -1.18
CA TYR A 142 1.67 -3.64 -1.84
C TYR A 142 1.15 -4.61 -2.92
N VAL A 143 2.03 -5.09 -3.81
CA VAL A 143 1.68 -6.08 -4.84
C VAL A 143 1.12 -7.35 -4.21
N ARG A 144 1.76 -7.90 -3.18
CA ARG A 144 1.31 -9.11 -2.47
C ARG A 144 -0.10 -8.95 -1.91
N GLN A 145 -0.38 -7.83 -1.26
CA GLN A 145 -1.71 -7.52 -0.74
C GLN A 145 -2.74 -7.42 -1.86
N GLN A 146 -2.46 -6.64 -2.91
CA GLN A 146 -3.39 -6.47 -4.04
C GLN A 146 -3.65 -7.79 -4.77
N TYR A 147 -2.61 -8.63 -4.93
CA TYR A 147 -2.74 -9.93 -5.58
C TYR A 147 -3.57 -10.89 -4.73
N ALA A 148 -3.32 -10.97 -3.42
CA ALA A 148 -4.10 -11.79 -2.50
C ALA A 148 -5.59 -11.40 -2.50
N HIS A 149 -5.88 -10.09 -2.55
CA HIS A 149 -7.25 -9.60 -2.68
C HIS A 149 -7.88 -9.93 -4.02
N TRP A 150 -7.16 -9.74 -5.13
CA TRP A 150 -7.65 -10.07 -6.46
C TRP A 150 -7.93 -11.56 -6.61
N ALA A 151 -6.98 -12.43 -6.23
CA ALA A 151 -7.09 -13.88 -6.36
C ALA A 151 -8.24 -14.49 -5.53
N LYS A 152 -8.61 -13.87 -4.39
CA LYS A 152 -9.77 -14.29 -3.57
C LYS A 152 -11.11 -13.88 -4.18
N ASN A 153 -11.14 -12.95 -5.14
CA ASN A 153 -12.34 -12.40 -5.75
C ASN A 153 -12.40 -12.65 -7.28
N GLN A 154 -11.61 -13.60 -7.79
CA GLN A 154 -11.72 -14.13 -9.15
C GLN A 154 -12.87 -15.14 -9.25
#